data_AF-A0A2K3LG71-F1
#
_entry.id   AF-A0A2K3LG71-F1
#
_cell.length_a   1.000
_cell.length_b   1.000
_cell.length_c   1.000
_cell.angle_alpha   90.00
_cell.angle_beta   90.00
_cell.angle_gamma   90.00
#
_symmetry.space_group_name_H-M   'P 1'
#
loop_
_entity.id
_entity.type
_entity.pdbx_description
1 polymer ?
#
loop_
_entity_poly.entity_id
_entity_poly.type
_entity_poly.pdbx_seq_one_letter_code
_entity_poly.pdbx_strand_id
1 'polypeptide(L)'
;MHLTLGKEHALVICNHRSDIDWLVGWVLAQRSGCLGSTLAVMKKSSKFLPVIGWSMWFSEYLFLERSWAKDENTLKSGIKRLSDFPLPFWLALFVEGTRFTQVKLSAAQEYATSTGLPVPRNVLIPRTK
;
A
#
# COMPACT_ATOMS: atom_id res chain seq x y z
N MET A 1 -8.35 -7.32 26.95
CA MET A 1 -7.96 -6.76 25.63
C MET A 1 -8.40 -7.77 24.58
N HIS A 2 -9.56 -7.57 23.94
CA HIS A 2 -9.98 -8.47 22.85
C HIS A 2 -9.01 -8.25 21.69
N LEU A 3 -8.21 -9.26 21.33
CA LEU A 3 -7.30 -9.20 20.19
C LEU A 3 -8.16 -9.22 18.92
N THR A 4 -8.46 -8.04 18.39
CA THR A 4 -9.23 -7.86 17.15
C THR A 4 -8.35 -8.09 15.92
N LEU A 5 -7.02 -8.07 16.07
CA LEU A 5 -6.03 -8.17 14.99
C LEU A 5 -6.34 -9.33 14.02
N GLY A 6 -6.65 -8.98 12.78
CA GLY A 6 -6.93 -9.93 11.69
C GLY A 6 -8.40 -10.34 11.60
N LYS A 7 -9.25 -9.85 12.51
CA LYS A 7 -10.71 -10.04 12.51
C LYS A 7 -11.47 -8.77 12.11
N GLU A 8 -10.77 -7.66 11.85
CA GLU A 8 -11.33 -6.40 11.35
C GLU A 8 -10.84 -6.05 9.95
N HIS A 9 -11.57 -5.17 9.27
CA HIS A 9 -11.02 -4.46 8.13
C HIS A 9 -9.99 -3.44 8.61
N ALA A 10 -8.82 -3.39 7.98
CA ALA A 10 -7.75 -2.48 8.37
C ALA A 10 -7.06 -1.84 7.16
N LEU A 11 -6.70 -0.56 7.31
CA LEU A 11 -5.72 0.09 6.45
C LEU A 11 -4.34 -0.08 7.10
N VAL A 12 -3.43 -0.76 6.41
CA VAL A 12 -2.07 -1.00 6.89
C VAL A 12 -1.15 -0.01 6.18
N ILE A 13 -0.83 1.09 6.85
CA ILE A 13 0.02 2.15 6.30
C ILE A 13 1.47 1.91 6.72
N CYS A 14 2.36 1.73 5.75
CA CYS A 14 3.77 1.43 5.98
C CYS A 14 4.68 2.32 5.13
N ASN A 15 5.90 2.55 5.61
CA ASN A 15 6.97 3.07 4.77
C ASN A 15 7.44 2.00 3.77
N HIS A 16 8.00 2.42 2.63
CA HIS A 16 8.46 1.49 1.60
C HIS A 16 9.99 1.49 1.56
N ARG A 17 10.64 0.44 2.03
CA ARG A 17 12.10 0.31 2.14
C ARG A 17 12.67 -0.65 1.10
N SER A 18 11.99 -1.76 0.87
CA SER A 18 12.51 -2.89 0.09
C SER A 18 11.47 -3.40 -0.92
N ASP A 19 11.95 -4.12 -1.93
CA ASP A 19 11.09 -4.81 -2.90
C ASP A 19 10.33 -6.01 -2.28
N ILE A 20 10.73 -6.46 -1.09
CA ILE A 20 10.10 -7.54 -0.34
C ILE A 20 9.20 -7.07 0.82
N ASP A 21 8.92 -5.77 0.96
CA ASP A 21 8.09 -5.25 2.07
C ASP A 21 6.70 -5.93 2.13
N TRP A 22 6.15 -6.27 0.97
CA TRP A 22 4.87 -6.98 0.86
C TRP A 22 4.92 -8.41 1.41
N LEU A 23 6.07 -9.10 1.32
CA LEU A 23 6.24 -10.43 1.92
C LEU A 23 6.25 -10.35 3.44
N VAL A 24 6.86 -9.31 4.02
CA VAL A 24 6.80 -9.07 5.48
C VAL A 24 5.35 -8.86 5.91
N GLY A 25 4.58 -8.08 5.13
CA GLY A 25 3.14 -7.91 5.34
C GLY A 25 2.37 -9.23 5.30
N TRP A 26 2.64 -10.11 4.32
CA TRP A 26 2.03 -11.43 4.22
C TRP A 26 2.36 -12.32 5.42
N VAL A 27 3.60 -12.31 5.91
CA VAL A 27 3.99 -13.08 7.10
C VAL A 27 3.23 -12.60 8.34
N LEU A 28 3.03 -11.30 8.50
CA LEU A 28 2.22 -10.74 9.60
C LEU A 28 0.73 -11.09 9.46
N ALA A 29 0.18 -10.99 8.26
CA ALA A 29 -1.20 -11.35 7.98
C ALA A 29 -1.46 -12.84 8.20
N GLN A 30 -0.51 -13.71 7.83
CA GLN A 30 -0.57 -15.15 8.09
C GLN A 30 -0.66 -15.44 9.58
N ARG A 31 0.17 -14.80 10.41
CA ARG A 31 0.13 -14.96 11.87
C ARG A 31 -1.15 -14.41 12.50
N SER A 32 -1.84 -13.51 11.80
CA SER A 32 -3.10 -12.90 12.23
C SER A 32 -4.34 -13.59 11.65
N GLY A 33 -4.17 -14.61 10.78
CA GLY A 33 -5.28 -15.31 10.12
C GLY A 33 -5.95 -14.53 8.97
N CYS A 34 -5.30 -13.48 8.44
CA CYS A 34 -5.86 -12.56 7.43
C CYS A 34 -5.14 -12.66 6.06
N LEU A 35 -4.25 -13.65 5.85
CA LEU A 35 -3.46 -13.74 4.61
C LEU A 35 -4.34 -13.82 3.34
N GLY A 36 -5.42 -14.63 3.38
CA GLY A 36 -6.30 -14.84 2.23
C GLY A 36 -7.08 -13.60 1.78
N SER A 37 -7.14 -12.56 2.62
CA SER A 37 -7.82 -11.30 2.37
C SER A 37 -6.89 -10.10 2.56
N THR A 38 -5.58 -10.32 2.40
CA THR A 38 -4.61 -9.23 2.36
C THR A 38 -4.55 -8.64 0.96
N LEU A 39 -4.81 -7.34 0.86
CA LEU A 39 -4.87 -6.55 -0.37
C LEU A 39 -3.74 -5.53 -0.38
N ALA A 40 -3.36 -5.07 -1.57
CA ALA A 40 -2.45 -3.92 -1.70
C ALA A 40 -2.78 -3.07 -2.92
N VAL A 41 -2.34 -1.81 -2.87
CA VAL A 41 -2.29 -0.94 -4.05
C VAL A 41 -0.95 -1.14 -4.75
N MET A 42 -0.96 -1.56 -6.02
CA MET A 42 0.23 -1.98 -6.77
C MET A 42 0.32 -1.31 -8.14
N LYS A 43 1.52 -1.33 -8.74
CA LYS A 43 1.71 -0.88 -10.13
C LYS A 43 1.03 -1.85 -11.10
N LYS A 44 0.27 -1.35 -12.08
CA LYS A 44 -0.44 -2.14 -13.09
C LYS A 44 0.45 -3.13 -13.85
N SER A 45 1.72 -2.79 -14.07
CA SER A 45 2.66 -3.72 -14.71
C SER A 45 2.88 -5.01 -13.90
N SER A 46 2.78 -4.96 -12.56
CA SER A 46 2.94 -6.14 -11.69
C SER A 46 1.85 -7.18 -11.88
N LYS A 47 0.67 -6.78 -12.38
CA LYS A 47 -0.43 -7.69 -12.74
C LYS A 47 -0.01 -8.74 -13.77
N PHE A 48 0.94 -8.42 -14.65
CA PHE A 48 1.36 -9.29 -15.74
C PHE A 48 2.44 -10.30 -15.32
N LEU A 49 2.89 -10.29 -14.07
CA LEU A 49 3.77 -11.34 -13.55
C LEU A 49 2.98 -12.66 -13.46
N PRO A 50 3.43 -13.74 -14.13
CA PRO A 50 2.77 -15.02 -14.07
C PRO A 50 2.66 -15.50 -12.62
N VAL A 51 1.59 -16.24 -12.33
CA VAL A 51 1.26 -16.76 -10.99
C VAL A 51 0.97 -15.63 -10.00
N ILE A 52 1.99 -14.92 -9.50
CA ILE A 52 1.83 -13.95 -8.41
C ILE A 52 0.96 -12.75 -8.81
N GLY A 53 1.21 -12.15 -9.98
CA GLY A 53 0.43 -11.00 -10.45
C GLY A 53 -1.03 -11.36 -10.72
N TRP A 54 -1.26 -12.59 -11.21
CA TRP A 54 -2.61 -13.12 -11.44
C TRP A 54 -3.32 -13.45 -10.13
N SER A 55 -2.65 -14.10 -9.17
CA SER A 55 -3.19 -14.37 -7.84
C SER A 55 -3.62 -13.07 -7.15
N MET A 56 -2.79 -12.03 -7.20
CA MET A 56 -3.13 -10.71 -6.67
C MET A 56 -4.32 -10.08 -7.39
N TRP A 57 -4.41 -10.23 -8.72
CA TRP A 57 -5.56 -9.75 -9.49
C TRP A 57 -6.86 -10.47 -9.14
N PHE A 58 -6.84 -11.79 -9.04
CA PHE A 58 -8.01 -12.56 -8.62
C PHE A 58 -8.40 -12.30 -7.15
N SER A 59 -7.46 -11.81 -6.34
CA SER A 59 -7.69 -11.44 -4.93
C SER A 59 -8.07 -9.97 -4.75
N GLU A 60 -8.57 -9.27 -5.78
CA GLU A 60 -9.05 -7.88 -5.69
C GLU A 60 -7.99 -6.81 -5.34
N TYR A 61 -6.70 -7.05 -5.62
CA TYR A 61 -5.68 -6.00 -5.49
C TYR A 61 -5.98 -4.82 -6.43
N LEU A 62 -5.65 -3.61 -5.98
CA LEU A 62 -5.86 -2.39 -6.75
C LEU A 62 -4.62 -2.08 -7.59
N PHE A 63 -4.74 -2.15 -8.91
CA PHE A 63 -3.64 -1.92 -9.84
C PHE A 63 -3.70 -0.52 -10.46
N LEU A 64 -2.67 0.29 -10.25
CA LEU A 64 -2.58 1.68 -10.68
C LEU A 64 -1.60 1.90 -11.84
N GLU A 65 -1.94 2.80 -12.74
CA GLU A 65 -1.15 3.21 -13.90
C GLU A 65 -0.05 4.23 -13.56
N ARG A 66 -0.03 4.76 -12.33
CA ARG A 66 0.83 5.88 -11.90
C ARG A 66 0.44 7.19 -12.60
N SER A 67 -0.85 7.38 -12.84
CA SER A 67 -1.43 8.58 -13.44
C SER A 67 -2.77 8.88 -12.77
N TRP A 68 -2.84 9.98 -12.01
CA TRP A 68 -4.05 10.35 -11.28
C TRP A 68 -5.30 10.39 -12.18
N ALA A 69 -5.17 10.95 -13.39
CA ALA A 69 -6.26 11.06 -14.36
C ALA A 69 -6.93 9.71 -14.70
N LYS A 70 -6.20 8.59 -14.58
CA LYS A 70 -6.72 7.24 -14.79
C LYS A 70 -7.01 6.52 -13.47
N ASP A 71 -6.17 6.76 -12.48
CA ASP A 71 -6.16 6.03 -11.22
C ASP A 71 -7.26 6.49 -10.27
N GLU A 72 -7.75 7.72 -10.38
CA GLU A 72 -8.84 8.23 -9.53
C GLU A 72 -10.10 7.35 -9.60
N ASN A 73 -10.54 7.01 -10.82
CA ASN A 73 -11.72 6.16 -11.02
C ASN A 73 -11.45 4.72 -10.57
N THR A 74 -10.22 4.22 -10.80
CA THR A 74 -9.80 2.88 -10.37
C THR A 74 -9.80 2.75 -8.85
N LEU A 75 -9.29 3.77 -8.14
CA LEU A 75 -9.29 3.84 -6.69
C LEU A 75 -10.70 3.98 -6.14
N LYS A 76 -11.52 4.90 -6.69
CA LYS A 76 -12.92 5.10 -6.25
C LYS A 76 -13.74 3.82 -6.39
N SER A 77 -13.70 3.18 -7.56
CA SER A 77 -14.42 1.92 -7.78
C SER A 77 -13.86 0.77 -6.95
N GLY A 78 -12.53 0.69 -6.82
CA GLY A 78 -11.84 -0.28 -5.99
C GLY A 78 -12.24 -0.20 -4.52
N ILE A 79 -12.12 0.98 -3.91
CA ILE A 79 -12.47 1.23 -2.51
C ILE A 79 -13.97 1.02 -2.28
N LYS A 80 -14.83 1.44 -3.22
CA LYS A 80 -16.27 1.18 -3.13
C LYS A 80 -16.58 -0.32 -3.08
N ARG A 81 -15.86 -1.16 -3.85
CA ARG A 81 -16.03 -2.62 -3.78
C ARG A 81 -15.59 -3.21 -2.43
N LEU A 82 -14.72 -2.52 -1.70
CA LEU A 82 -14.28 -2.96 -0.37
C LEU A 82 -15.28 -2.62 0.74
N SER A 83 -16.29 -1.77 0.50
CA SER A 83 -17.28 -1.43 1.54
C SER A 83 -18.08 -2.64 2.00
N ASP A 84 -18.37 -3.54 1.05
CA ASP A 84 -19.22 -4.72 1.26
C ASP A 84 -18.39 -6.02 1.15
N PHE A 85 -17.08 -5.94 1.43
CA PHE A 85 -16.19 -7.09 1.30
C PHE A 85 -16.55 -8.16 2.34
N PRO A 86 -16.76 -9.44 1.93
CA PRO A 86 -17.41 -10.45 2.77
C PRO A 86 -16.54 -10.98 3.92
N LEU A 87 -15.26 -10.60 3.97
CA LEU A 87 -14.28 -11.08 4.94
C LEU A 87 -13.50 -9.89 5.54
N PRO A 88 -13.01 -9.97 6.79
CA PRO A 88 -11.99 -9.04 7.27
C PRO A 88 -10.84 -8.96 6.26
N PHE A 89 -10.40 -7.74 5.91
CA PHE A 89 -9.34 -7.54 4.92
C PHE A 89 -8.33 -6.53 5.42
N TRP A 90 -7.07 -6.70 5.01
CA TRP A 90 -6.02 -5.73 5.29
C TRP A 90 -5.56 -5.10 3.99
N LEU A 91 -5.80 -3.80 3.81
CA LEU A 91 -5.34 -3.06 2.63
C LEU A 91 -4.02 -2.36 2.95
N ALA A 92 -2.92 -2.87 2.37
CA ALA A 92 -1.60 -2.28 2.50
C ALA A 92 -1.43 -1.04 1.61
N LEU A 93 -0.97 0.06 2.22
CA LEU A 93 -0.74 1.35 1.59
C LEU A 93 0.69 1.83 1.82
N PHE A 94 1.43 1.96 0.73
CA PHE A 94 2.77 2.55 0.71
C PHE A 94 2.70 3.96 0.13
N VAL A 95 2.21 4.90 0.95
CA VAL A 95 1.83 6.27 0.52
C VAL A 95 3.02 7.14 0.09
N GLU A 96 4.25 6.75 0.45
CA GLU A 96 5.49 7.33 -0.08
C GLU A 96 5.58 7.19 -1.61
N GLY A 97 4.89 6.19 -2.18
CA GLY A 97 4.78 5.94 -3.62
C GLY A 97 6.07 5.43 -4.26
N THR A 98 7.17 5.34 -3.52
CA THR A 98 8.48 4.89 -3.98
C THR A 98 9.31 4.36 -2.82
N ARG A 99 10.32 3.53 -3.13
CA ARG A 99 11.26 3.03 -2.11
C ARG A 99 12.10 4.17 -1.54
N PHE A 100 12.31 4.12 -0.24
CA PHE A 100 13.24 4.96 0.50
C PHE A 100 14.66 4.80 -0.04
N THR A 101 15.33 5.93 -0.24
CA THR A 101 16.77 6.01 -0.44
C THR A 101 17.29 7.25 0.26
N GLN A 102 18.58 7.29 0.62
CA GLN A 102 19.16 8.46 1.27
C GLN A 102 18.99 9.74 0.42
N VAL A 103 19.16 9.62 -0.90
CA VAL A 103 18.96 10.72 -1.85
C VAL A 103 17.53 11.27 -1.79
N LYS A 104 16.52 10.39 -1.73
CA LYS A 104 15.11 10.81 -1.64
C LYS A 104 14.77 11.37 -0.27
N LEU A 105 15.39 10.88 0.79
CA LEU A 105 15.23 11.45 2.12
C LEU A 105 15.76 12.89 2.13
N SER A 106 16.98 13.14 1.63
CA SER A 106 17.53 14.50 1.53
C SER A 106 16.60 15.44 0.75
N ALA A 107 16.12 15.02 -0.42
CA ALA A 107 15.18 15.80 -1.21
C ALA A 107 13.83 16.04 -0.48
N ALA A 108 13.33 15.05 0.26
CA ALA A 108 12.13 15.21 1.08
C ALA A 108 12.36 16.17 2.26
N GLN A 109 13.55 16.18 2.87
CA GLN A 109 13.91 17.10 3.95
C GLN A 109 14.04 18.54 3.46
N GLU A 110 14.65 18.76 2.29
CA GLU A 110 14.72 20.07 1.63
C GLU A 110 13.33 20.60 1.28
N TYR A 111 12.48 19.74 0.70
CA TYR A 111 11.08 20.09 0.42
C TYR A 111 10.31 20.40 1.71
N ALA A 112 10.47 19.59 2.76
CA ALA A 112 9.80 19.82 4.04
C ALA A 112 10.16 21.19 4.64
N THR A 113 11.46 21.48 4.65
CA THR A 113 12.01 22.74 5.20
C THR A 113 11.49 23.95 4.42
N SER A 114 11.48 23.88 3.08
CA SER A 114 11.02 24.99 2.24
C SER A 114 9.50 25.21 2.26
N THR A 115 8.71 24.19 2.61
CA THR A 115 7.24 24.26 2.66
C THR A 115 6.67 24.32 4.07
N GLY A 116 7.52 24.33 5.10
CA GLY A 116 7.10 24.35 6.51
C GLY A 116 6.46 23.04 6.99
N LEU A 117 6.68 21.93 6.28
CA LEU A 117 6.23 20.61 6.72
C LEU A 117 7.21 20.01 7.75
N PRO A 118 6.76 19.08 8.61
CA PRO A 118 7.65 18.33 9.50
C PRO A 118 8.76 17.62 8.71
N VAL A 119 10.02 17.89 9.09
CA VAL A 119 11.19 17.31 8.42
C VAL A 119 11.29 15.81 8.74
N PRO A 120 11.21 14.92 7.74
CA PRO A 120 11.21 13.49 7.99
C PRO A 120 12.62 12.96 8.36
N ARG A 121 12.66 11.90 9.18
CA ARG A 121 13.91 11.22 9.60
C ARG A 121 14.09 9.84 8.98
N ASN A 122 13.05 9.01 9.02
CA ASN A 122 13.10 7.59 8.62
C ASN A 122 12.09 7.22 7.52
N VAL A 123 11.32 8.20 7.05
CA VAL A 123 10.22 8.04 6.09
C VAL A 123 10.35 9.09 5.00
N LEU A 124 9.58 8.96 3.92
CA LEU A 124 9.44 10.00 2.90
C LEU A 124 8.10 10.74 3.07
N ILE A 125 7.98 11.90 2.43
CA ILE A 125 6.70 12.61 2.35
C ILE A 125 5.79 11.88 1.35
N PRO A 126 4.52 11.61 1.69
CA PRO A 126 3.58 10.99 0.77
C PRO A 126 3.47 11.74 -0.56
N ARG A 127 3.38 10.99 -1.67
CA ARG A 127 3.17 11.56 -3.00
C ARG A 127 1.72 12.00 -3.14
N THR A 128 1.50 13.29 -3.31
CA THR A 128 0.18 13.90 -3.58
C THR A 128 -0.01 14.36 -5.03
N LYS A 129 1.01 14.14 -5.88
CA LYS A 129 1.02 14.47 -7.32
C LYS A 129 1.04 13.20 -8.16
#